data_AF-A0A940F6M8-F1
#
_entry.id   AF-A0A940F6M8-F1
#
_cell.length_a   1.000
_cell.length_b   1.000
_cell.length_c   1.000
_cell.angle_alpha   90.00
_cell.angle_beta   90.00
_cell.angle_gamma   90.00
#
_symmetry.space_group_name_H-M   'P 1'
#
loop_
_entity.id
_entity.type
_entity.pdbx_description
1 polymer ?
#
loop_
_entity_poly.entity_id
_entity_poly.type
_entity_poly.pdbx_seq_one_letter_code
_entity_poly.pdbx_strand_id
1 'polypeptide(L)' 'MPEPSTEARARLETLYGGSLPPALGALTEEQHARLADAVDAARARQKQALREATDSGLDFVPKLLRGPVRKVLFG' A
#
# COMPACT_ATOMS: atom_id res chain seq x y z
N MET A 1 27.74 4.90 -3.93
CA MET A 1 26.39 4.87 -3.33
C MET A 1 25.44 5.43 -4.37
N PRO A 2 24.30 4.79 -4.67
CA PRO A 2 23.26 5.45 -5.46
C PRO A 2 22.77 6.69 -4.71
N GLU A 3 22.57 7.79 -5.42
CA GLU A 3 22.03 9.04 -4.89
C GLU A 3 20.61 8.81 -4.33
N PRO A 4 20.23 9.44 -3.19
CA PRO A 4 18.93 9.23 -2.53
C PRO A 4 17.72 9.54 -3.43
N SER A 5 17.91 10.38 -4.44
CA SER A 5 16.98 10.69 -5.53
C SER A 5 16.52 9.47 -6.32
N THR A 6 17.50 8.69 -6.78
CA THR A 6 17.29 7.48 -7.58
C THR A 6 16.54 6.42 -6.76
N GLU A 7 16.81 6.35 -5.46
CA GLU A 7 16.14 5.41 -4.57
C GLU A 7 14.67 5.76 -4.35
N ALA A 8 14.34 7.04 -4.10
CA ALA A 8 12.95 7.49 -3.93
C ALA A 8 12.11 7.22 -5.19
N ARG A 9 12.69 7.49 -6.37
CA ARG A 9 12.05 7.19 -7.65
C ARG A 9 11.82 5.70 -7.87
N ALA A 10 12.82 4.86 -7.61
CA ALA A 10 12.69 3.40 -7.74
C ALA A 10 11.63 2.82 -6.80
N ARG A 11 11.51 3.37 -5.58
CA ARG A 11 10.41 3.03 -4.67
C ARG A 11 9.05 3.40 -5.25
N LEU A 12 8.91 4.61 -5.81
CA LEU A 12 7.67 5.03 -6.48
C LEU A 12 7.31 4.16 -7.68
N GLU A 13 8.26 3.76 -8.51
CA GLU A 13 8.04 2.86 -9.65
C GLU A 13 7.55 1.48 -9.17
N THR A 14 8.15 0.96 -8.09
CA THR A 14 7.71 -0.28 -7.44
C THR A 14 6.29 -0.15 -6.89
N LEU A 15 5.97 0.97 -6.24
CA LEU A 15 4.65 1.25 -5.68
C LEU A 15 3.60 1.47 -6.77
N TYR A 16 3.97 2.04 -7.91
CA TYR A 16 3.08 2.26 -9.04
C TYR A 16 2.86 0.99 -9.86
N GLY A 17 3.82 0.05 -9.82
CA GLY A 17 3.78 -1.21 -10.57
C GLY A 17 4.27 -1.06 -12.02
N GLY A 18 5.14 -0.09 -12.28
CA GLY A 18 5.66 0.19 -13.61
C GLY A 18 6.36 1.55 -13.69
N SER A 19 6.62 2.00 -14.92
CA SER A 19 7.22 3.31 -15.14
C SER A 19 6.28 4.43 -14.68
N LEU A 20 6.86 5.41 -13.98
CA LEU A 20 6.09 6.57 -13.53
C LEU A 20 5.62 7.40 -14.73
N PRO A 21 4.39 7.96 -14.68
CA PRO A 21 3.93 8.94 -15.65
C PRO A 21 4.92 10.09 -15.81
N PRO A 22 5.06 10.68 -17.02
CA PRO A 22 5.99 11.78 -17.28
C PRO A 22 5.82 12.98 -16.35
N ALA A 23 4.58 13.25 -15.92
CA ALA A 23 4.27 14.32 -14.95
C ALA A 23 4.93 14.12 -13.59
N LEU A 24 5.12 12.87 -13.15
CA LEU A 24 5.85 12.56 -11.92
C LEU A 24 7.37 12.60 -12.14
N GLY A 25 7.83 12.45 -13.38
CA GLY A 25 9.24 12.60 -13.73
C GLY A 25 9.76 14.03 -13.63
N ALA A 26 8.87 15.03 -13.65
CA ALA A 26 9.21 16.46 -13.55
C ALA A 26 9.32 16.98 -12.10
N LEU A 27 9.04 16.13 -11.10
CA LEU A 27 9.14 16.50 -9.70
C LEU A 27 10.59 16.65 -9.27
N THR A 28 10.83 17.48 -8.25
CA THR A 28 12.12 17.55 -7.57
C THR A 28 12.31 16.36 -6.64
N GLU A 29 13.55 16.09 -6.25
CA GLU A 29 13.89 14.94 -5.41
C GLU A 29 13.19 14.93 -4.05
N GLU A 30 13.06 16.10 -3.43
CA GLU A 30 12.31 16.26 -2.18
C GLU A 30 10.80 15.99 -2.38
N GLN A 31 10.27 16.27 -3.57
CA GLN A 31 8.89 15.97 -3.93
C GLN A 31 8.70 14.47 -4.19
N HIS A 32 9.67 13.79 -4.81
CA HIS A 32 9.64 12.33 -4.95
C HIS A 32 9.67 11.62 -3.60
N ALA A 33 10.56 12.04 -2.69
CA ALA A 33 10.62 11.45 -1.35
C ALA A 33 9.29 11.63 -0.59
N ARG A 34 8.75 12.86 -0.57
CA ARG A 34 7.45 13.14 0.06
C ARG A 34 6.30 12.35 -0.56
N LEU A 35 6.32 12.18 -1.88
CA LEU A 35 5.30 11.40 -2.58
C LEU A 35 5.42 9.92 -2.24
N ALA A 36 6.63 9.37 -2.17
CA ALA A 36 6.87 7.99 -1.76
C ALA A 36 6.31 7.74 -0.36
N ASP A 37 6.66 8.58 0.60
CA ASP A 37 6.18 8.49 1.99
C ASP A 37 4.66 8.60 2.07
N ALA A 38 4.05 9.52 1.30
CA ALA A 38 2.61 9.69 1.25
C ALA A 38 1.89 8.46 0.69
N VAL A 39 2.44 7.84 -0.36
CA VAL A 39 1.89 6.62 -0.97
C VAL A 39 2.02 5.44 -0.02
N ASP A 40 3.17 5.28 0.64
CA ASP A 40 3.37 4.22 1.65
C ASP A 40 2.40 4.35 2.81
N ALA A 41 2.25 5.57 3.34
CA ALA A 41 1.28 5.85 4.39
C ALA A 41 -0.17 5.58 3.94
N ALA A 42 -0.52 5.91 2.69
CA ALA A 42 -1.82 5.61 2.13
C ALA A 42 -2.08 4.10 2.01
N ARG A 43 -1.09 3.33 1.55
CA ARG A 43 -1.18 1.87 1.46
C ARG A 43 -1.32 1.22 2.84
N ALA A 44 -0.59 1.72 3.83
CA ALA A 44 -0.71 1.25 5.21
C ALA A 44 -2.14 1.48 5.75
N ARG A 45 -2.70 2.68 5.54
CA ARG A 45 -4.08 2.99 5.91
C ARG A 45 -5.09 2.12 5.17
N GLN A 46 -4.92 1.91 3.86
CA GLN A 46 -5.80 1.06 3.07
C GLN A 46 -5.80 -0.39 3.59
N LYS A 47 -4.61 -0.95 3.86
CA LYS A 47 -4.48 -2.31 4.41
C LYS A 47 -5.18 -2.43 5.76
N GLN A 48 -5.07 -1.40 6.60
CA GLN A 48 -5.73 -1.37 7.90
C GLN A 48 -7.26 -1.29 7.76
N ALA A 49 -7.76 -0.37 6.94
CA ALA A 49 -9.19 -0.24 6.67
C ALA A 49 -9.79 -1.53 6.08
N LEU A 50 -9.06 -2.20 5.19
CA LEU A 50 -9.49 -3.48 4.62
C LEU A 50 -9.58 -4.59 5.67
N ARG A 51 -8.62 -4.65 6.60
CA ARG A 51 -8.67 -5.60 7.73
C ARG A 51 -9.87 -5.32 8.63
N GLU A 52 -10.07 -4.06 9.01
CA GLU A 52 -11.19 -3.64 9.85
C GLU A 52 -12.55 -3.94 9.21
N ALA A 53 -12.69 -3.65 7.91
CA ALA A 53 -13.89 -3.98 7.16
C ALA A 53 -14.14 -5.49 7.12
N THR A 54 -13.08 -6.30 6.98
CA THR A 54 -13.22 -7.75 6.95
C THR A 54 -13.53 -8.33 8.32
N ASP A 55 -12.87 -7.87 9.38
CA ASP A 55 -13.15 -8.29 10.76
C ASP A 55 -14.60 -7.95 11.14
N SER A 56 -15.08 -6.76 10.77
CA SER A 56 -16.49 -6.37 10.93
C SER A 56 -17.43 -7.24 10.10
N GLY A 57 -17.05 -7.61 8.87
CA GLY A 57 -17.81 -8.55 8.04
C GLY A 57 -17.92 -9.95 8.66
N LEU A 58 -16.88 -10.42 9.34
CA LEU A 58 -16.88 -11.70 10.05
C LEU A 58 -17.81 -11.69 11.28
N ASP A 59 -18.21 -10.52 11.78
CA ASP A 59 -19.18 -10.47 12.87
C ASP A 59 -20.55 -11.02 12.48
N PHE A 60 -20.91 -10.93 11.20
CA PHE A 60 -22.10 -11.56 10.62
C PHE A 60 -21.96 -13.08 10.42
N VAL A 61 -20.75 -13.63 10.56
CA VAL A 61 -20.48 -15.06 10.44
C VAL A 61 -20.61 -15.72 11.82
N PRO A 62 -21.31 -16.88 11.94
CA PRO A 62 -21.36 -17.65 13.18
C PRO A 62 -19.95 -17.96 13.72
N LYS A 63 -19.75 -17.80 15.03
CA LYS A 63 -18.42 -17.90 15.68
C LYS A 63 -17.62 -19.14 15.30
N LEU A 64 -18.28 -20.29 15.13
CA LEU A 64 -17.66 -21.56 14.75
C LEU A 64 -17.08 -21.57 13.33
N LEU A 65 -17.62 -20.76 12.43
CA LEU A 65 -17.20 -20.69 11.02
C LEU A 65 -16.20 -19.56 10.72
N ARG A 66 -16.00 -18.63 11.67
CA ARG A 66 -15.10 -17.47 11.48
C ARG A 66 -13.66 -17.89 11.16
N GLY A 67 -13.15 -18.94 11.81
CA GLY A 67 -11.79 -19.46 11.58
C GLY A 67 -11.58 -19.97 10.14
N PRO A 68 -12.40 -20.92 9.65
CA PRO A 68 -12.36 -21.36 8.27
C PRO A 68 -12.53 -20.23 7.25
N VAL A 69 -13.49 -19.32 7.45
CA VAL A 69 -13.73 -18.19 6.53
C VAL A 69 -12.55 -17.23 6.51
N ARG A 70 -11.98 -16.88 7.67
CA ARG A 70 -10.76 -16.07 7.76
C ARG A 70 -9.58 -16.72 7.01
N LYS A 71 -9.44 -18.05 7.10
CA LYS A 71 -8.39 -18.79 6.41
C LYS A 71 -8.54 -18.81 4.89
N VAL A 72 -9.76 -18.76 4.35
CA VAL A 72 -9.99 -18.64 2.90
C VAL A 72 -9.72 -17.22 2.39
N LEU A 73 -10.07 -16.20 3.17
CA LEU A 73 -9.89 -14.79 2.77
C LEU A 73 -8.45 -14.27 2.91
N PHE A 74 -7.66 -14.86 3.81
CA PHE A 74 -6.34 -14.36 4.19
C PHE A 74 -5.22 -15.41 4.24
N GLY A 75 -5.54 -16.67 3.94
CA GLY A 75 -4.56 -17.77 3.86
C GLY A 75 -3.80 -17.77 2.55
#